data_AF-A0A401W2N4-F1
#
_entry.id   AF-A0A401W2N4-F1
#
_cell.length_a   1.000
_cell.length_b   1.000
_cell.length_c   1.000
_cell.angle_alpha   90.00
_cell.angle_beta   90.00
_cell.angle_gamma   90.00
#
_symmetry.space_group_name_H-M   'P 1'
#
loop_
_entity.id
_entity.type
_entity.pdbx_description
1 polymer ?
#
loop_
_entity_poly.entity_id
_entity_poly.type
_entity_poly.pdbx_seq_one_letter_code
_entity_poly.pdbx_strand_id
1 'polypeptide(L)'
;MSGTQAIQAIQAVTDPAALPEAGTTGTATRRATRRAAVQPDTGARTEAAAGVITDARARIDDLDGRIIGLVQERMAVSAVIQRERIGSGGRRVNLSREMEVLEHYRGQLGRPGTALAMTLLELCRGRI
;
A
#
# COMPACT_ATOMS: atom_id res chain seq x y z
N MET A 1 10.69 -39.84 -21.14
CA MET A 1 11.91 -40.56 -21.53
C MET A 1 12.27 -40.06 -22.92
N SER A 2 13.24 -39.15 -23.04
CA SER A 2 14.68 -39.40 -23.04
C SER A 2 15.16 -39.36 -24.48
N GLY A 3 16.32 -38.73 -24.69
CA GLY A 3 17.12 -38.99 -25.88
C GLY A 3 17.27 -37.82 -26.83
N THR A 4 17.96 -36.77 -26.41
CA THR A 4 18.98 -36.19 -27.29
C THR A 4 20.13 -35.65 -26.45
N GLN A 5 20.91 -36.58 -25.91
CA GLN A 5 22.33 -36.34 -25.72
C GLN A 5 22.92 -36.06 -27.11
N ALA A 6 23.47 -34.87 -27.29
CA ALA A 6 24.31 -34.57 -28.42
C ALA A 6 25.50 -33.72 -27.92
N ILE A 7 26.63 -34.43 -27.85
CA ILE A 7 27.94 -33.96 -28.29
C ILE A 7 28.82 -33.32 -27.20
N GLN A 8 29.65 -34.19 -26.65
CA GLN A 8 31.00 -33.93 -26.17
C GLN A 8 31.85 -33.20 -27.24
N ALA A 9 32.58 -32.17 -26.80
CA ALA A 9 33.85 -31.72 -27.41
C ALA A 9 34.86 -31.65 -26.24
N ILE A 10 35.68 -32.69 -26.06
CA ILE A 10 37.05 -32.85 -26.58
C ILE A 10 38.04 -31.86 -25.92
N GLN A 11 38.95 -32.47 -25.15
CA GLN A 11 40.20 -31.96 -24.57
C GLN A 11 41.10 -31.30 -25.63
N ALA A 12 42.05 -30.41 -25.33
CA ALA A 12 43.18 -30.58 -24.41
C ALA A 12 43.97 -29.25 -24.31
N VAL A 13 45.14 -29.32 -23.64
CA VAL A 13 46.31 -28.40 -23.70
C VAL A 13 46.23 -27.24 -22.71
N THR A 14 47.14 -26.99 -21.77
CA THR A 14 48.35 -27.65 -21.21
C THR A 14 48.69 -26.83 -19.96
N ASP A 15 49.33 -27.40 -18.95
CA ASP A 15 50.07 -26.61 -17.96
C ASP A 15 51.20 -25.82 -18.65
N PRO A 16 51.41 -24.56 -18.24
CA PRO A 16 52.75 -24.14 -17.88
C PRO A 16 52.79 -23.35 -16.57
N ALA A 17 53.89 -23.57 -15.85
CA ALA A 17 54.23 -23.00 -14.55
C ALA A 17 54.38 -21.46 -14.52
N ALA A 18 54.38 -20.94 -13.27
CA ALA A 18 55.02 -19.72 -12.75
C ALA A 18 54.14 -18.49 -12.42
N LEU A 19 54.21 -18.09 -11.14
CA LEU A 19 53.80 -16.81 -10.48
C LEU A 19 54.57 -15.59 -11.07
N PRO A 20 54.34 -14.28 -10.71
CA PRO A 20 53.52 -13.68 -9.62
C PRO A 20 52.78 -12.32 -9.92
N GLU A 21 52.01 -11.84 -8.92
CA GLU A 21 51.72 -10.43 -8.51
C GLU A 21 50.73 -9.47 -9.24
N ALA A 22 49.83 -8.93 -8.40
CA ALA A 22 49.23 -7.60 -8.31
C ALA A 22 48.65 -6.83 -9.52
N GLY A 23 47.36 -6.48 -9.40
CA GLY A 23 46.85 -5.14 -9.71
C GLY A 23 45.88 -5.03 -10.89
N THR A 24 44.58 -4.82 -10.59
CA THR A 24 43.75 -3.69 -11.09
C THR A 24 42.31 -3.88 -10.59
N THR A 25 42.11 -3.45 -9.35
CA THR A 25 40.82 -3.29 -8.69
C THR A 25 40.25 -1.93 -9.10
N GLY A 26 39.54 -1.85 -10.22
CA GLY A 26 39.01 -0.55 -10.72
C GLY A 26 37.56 -0.56 -11.20
N THR A 27 37.06 -1.69 -11.66
CA THR A 27 35.77 -1.72 -12.41
C THR A 27 34.59 -2.22 -11.56
N ALA A 28 34.83 -2.96 -10.47
CA ALA A 28 33.75 -3.51 -9.64
C ALA A 28 33.06 -2.43 -8.78
N THR A 29 33.82 -1.48 -8.22
CA THR A 29 33.31 -0.47 -7.29
C THR A 29 32.42 0.58 -7.97
N ARG A 30 32.67 0.91 -9.24
CA ARG A 30 31.85 1.88 -9.99
C ARG A 30 30.50 1.30 -10.42
N ARG A 31 30.37 -0.02 -10.59
CA ARG A 31 29.08 -0.69 -10.84
C ARG A 31 28.26 -0.85 -9.55
N ALA A 32 28.91 -1.05 -8.41
CA ALA A 32 28.25 -1.17 -7.11
C ALA A 32 27.60 0.14 -6.63
N THR A 33 28.17 1.30 -6.98
CA THR A 33 27.70 2.62 -6.52
C THR A 33 26.57 3.22 -7.36
N ARG A 34 26.30 2.72 -8.58
CA ARG A 34 25.15 3.18 -9.39
C ARG A 34 23.84 2.45 -9.05
N ARG A 35 23.91 1.32 -8.31
CA ARG A 35 22.75 0.50 -7.92
C ARG A 35 22.51 0.52 -6.41
N ALA A 36 22.74 1.67 -5.80
CA ALA A 36 22.12 2.03 -4.53
C ALA A 36 21.16 3.19 -4.77
N ALA A 37 20.35 3.09 -5.84
CA ALA A 37 19.06 3.76 -5.82
C ALA A 37 18.35 3.18 -4.59
N VAL A 38 17.94 4.05 -3.67
CA VAL A 38 17.17 3.70 -2.47
C VAL A 38 16.05 2.77 -2.93
N GLN A 39 16.22 1.46 -2.74
CA GLN A 39 15.13 0.54 -3.03
C GLN A 39 14.08 0.82 -1.97
N PRO A 40 12.84 1.13 -2.37
CA PRO A 40 11.78 1.36 -1.38
C PRO A 40 11.68 0.13 -0.49
N ASP A 41 11.57 0.35 0.83
CA ASP A 41 11.37 -0.72 1.81
C ASP A 41 9.97 -1.31 1.62
N THR A 42 9.90 -2.18 0.63
CA THR A 42 8.69 -2.90 0.20
C THR A 42 8.60 -4.25 0.89
N GLY A 43 9.68 -4.72 1.54
CA GLY A 43 9.80 -6.09 2.03
C GLY A 43 9.84 -7.16 0.92
N ALA A 44 9.85 -6.75 -0.35
CA ALA A 44 9.82 -7.65 -1.48
C ALA A 44 11.16 -8.39 -1.66
N ARG A 45 11.09 -9.65 -2.09
CA ARG A 45 12.28 -10.47 -2.37
C ARG A 45 12.71 -10.42 -3.84
N THR A 46 11.98 -9.72 -4.69
CA THR A 46 12.28 -9.54 -6.12
C THR A 46 12.02 -8.10 -6.56
N GLU A 47 12.79 -7.61 -7.53
CA GLU A 47 12.61 -6.27 -8.10
C GLU A 47 11.23 -6.07 -8.73
N ALA A 48 10.72 -7.09 -9.42
CA ALA A 48 9.39 -7.06 -10.02
C ALA A 48 8.29 -6.88 -8.96
N ALA A 49 8.38 -7.62 -7.84
CA ALA A 49 7.43 -7.46 -6.74
C ALA A 49 7.60 -6.09 -6.05
N ALA A 50 8.82 -5.58 -5.92
CA ALA A 50 9.07 -4.25 -5.37
C ALA A 50 8.42 -3.13 -6.20
N GLY A 51 8.49 -3.23 -7.53
CA GLY A 51 7.80 -2.31 -8.44
C GLY A 51 6.27 -2.33 -8.23
N VAL A 52 5.66 -3.51 -8.27
CA VAL A 52 4.21 -3.68 -8.08
C VAL A 52 3.73 -3.14 -6.72
N ILE A 53 4.48 -3.40 -5.63
CA ILE A 53 4.14 -2.91 -4.30
C ILE A 53 4.21 -1.39 -4.24
N THR A 54 5.21 -0.79 -4.88
CA THR A 54 5.36 0.67 -4.93
C THR A 54 4.17 1.31 -5.64
N ASP A 55 3.78 0.79 -6.80
CA ASP A 55 2.63 1.30 -7.56
C ASP A 55 1.31 1.11 -6.80
N ALA A 56 1.15 -0.04 -6.13
CA ALA A 56 -0.04 -0.32 -5.32
C ALA A 56 -0.16 0.63 -4.12
N ARG A 57 0.96 0.98 -3.47
CA ARG A 57 0.98 1.96 -2.36
C ARG A 57 0.59 3.35 -2.84
N ALA A 58 1.14 3.81 -3.97
CA ALA A 58 0.72 5.09 -4.55
C ALA A 58 -0.79 5.14 -4.84
N ARG A 59 -1.36 4.03 -5.33
CA ARG A 59 -2.80 3.92 -5.53
C ARG A 59 -3.60 3.93 -4.23
N ILE A 60 -3.07 3.35 -3.14
CA ILE A 60 -3.68 3.42 -1.80
C ILE A 60 -3.68 4.87 -1.33
N ASP A 61 -2.57 5.60 -1.47
CA ASP A 61 -2.47 7.00 -1.07
C ASP A 61 -3.53 7.87 -1.79
N ASP A 62 -3.72 7.64 -3.10
CA ASP A 62 -4.78 8.31 -3.89
C ASP A 62 -6.20 7.94 -3.45
N LEU A 63 -6.42 6.71 -3.01
CA LEU A 63 -7.70 6.26 -2.46
C LEU A 63 -7.96 6.90 -1.10
N ASP A 64 -6.94 6.93 -0.23
CA ASP A 64 -7.02 7.51 1.10
C ASP A 64 -7.30 9.01 1.03
N GLY A 65 -6.64 9.74 0.12
CA GLY A 65 -6.96 11.15 -0.14
C GLY A 65 -8.42 11.37 -0.51
N ARG A 66 -9.00 10.50 -1.36
CA ARG A 66 -10.43 10.56 -1.72
C ARG A 66 -11.35 10.20 -0.57
N ILE A 67 -11.01 9.18 0.22
CA ILE A 67 -11.77 8.79 1.41
C ILE A 67 -11.81 9.95 2.40
N ILE A 68 -10.66 10.59 2.68
CA ILE A 68 -10.58 11.75 3.58
C ILE A 68 -11.46 12.89 3.07
N GLY A 69 -11.41 13.21 1.76
CA GLY A 69 -12.27 14.22 1.16
C GLY A 69 -13.75 13.93 1.35
N LEU A 70 -14.18 12.69 1.09
CA LEU A 70 -15.58 12.26 1.28
C LEU A 70 -16.02 12.32 2.75
N VAL A 71 -15.14 11.97 3.68
CA VAL A 71 -15.43 12.06 5.12
C VAL A 71 -15.61 13.52 5.54
N GLN A 72 -14.75 14.42 5.09
CA GLN A 72 -14.88 15.86 5.36
C GLN A 72 -16.16 16.45 4.79
N GLU A 73 -16.52 16.08 3.55
CA GLU A 73 -17.79 16.48 2.93
C GLU A 73 -18.99 15.97 3.74
N ARG A 74 -18.98 14.69 4.15
CA ARG A 74 -20.01 14.09 5.01
C ARG A 74 -20.15 14.84 6.34
N MET A 75 -19.03 15.25 6.94
CA MET A 75 -19.03 16.05 8.17
C MET A 75 -19.70 17.42 7.94
N ALA A 76 -19.36 18.11 6.86
CA ALA A 76 -19.95 19.40 6.51
C ALA A 76 -21.48 19.31 6.32
N VAL A 77 -21.94 18.31 5.57
CA VAL A 77 -23.37 18.03 5.36
C VAL A 77 -24.05 17.68 6.70
N SER A 78 -23.42 16.86 7.54
CA SER A 78 -23.96 16.51 8.86
C SER A 78 -24.09 17.72 9.78
N ALA A 79 -23.16 18.68 9.70
CA ALA A 79 -23.23 19.92 10.46
C ALA A 79 -24.41 20.80 10.01
N VAL A 80 -24.70 20.87 8.71
CA VAL A 80 -25.91 21.55 8.18
C VAL A 80 -27.17 20.93 8.80
N ILE A 81 -27.31 19.60 8.73
CA ILE A 81 -28.48 18.89 9.27
C ILE A 81 -28.66 19.15 10.76
N GLN A 82 -27.56 19.13 11.53
CA GLN A 82 -27.63 19.39 12.97
C GLN A 82 -28.05 20.83 13.28
N ARG A 83 -27.54 21.82 12.53
CA ARG A 83 -27.94 23.22 12.71
C ARG A 83 -29.43 23.41 12.47
N GLU A 84 -29.95 22.88 11.37
CA GLU A 84 -31.38 22.98 11.05
C GLU A 84 -32.24 22.32 12.13
N ARG A 85 -31.85 21.12 12.57
CA ARG A 85 -32.62 20.38 13.58
C ARG A 85 -32.63 21.07 14.94
N ILE A 86 -31.49 21.62 15.37
CA ILE A 86 -31.41 22.35 16.63
C ILE A 86 -32.16 23.68 16.51
N GLY A 87 -32.01 24.37 15.37
CA GLY A 87 -32.72 25.63 15.08
C GLY A 87 -34.23 25.47 15.10
N SER A 88 -34.75 24.31 14.72
CA SER A 88 -36.17 23.97 14.80
C SER A 88 -36.62 23.43 16.17
N GLY A 89 -35.79 23.50 17.22
CA GLY A 89 -36.10 23.00 18.57
C GLY A 89 -35.98 21.47 18.73
N GLY A 90 -35.41 20.77 17.75
CA GLY A 90 -35.20 19.33 17.79
C GLY A 90 -33.94 18.91 18.54
N ARG A 91 -33.80 17.59 18.77
CA ARG A 91 -32.61 16.99 19.40
C ARG A 91 -31.44 16.96 18.44
N ARG A 92 -30.20 17.13 18.93
CA ARG A 92 -28.99 17.03 18.09
C ARG A 92 -28.86 15.69 17.33
N VAL A 93 -29.29 14.57 17.92
CA VAL A 93 -29.17 13.21 17.35
C VAL A 93 -30.53 12.56 17.05
N ASN A 94 -30.56 11.68 16.03
CA ASN A 94 -31.72 10.82 15.73
C ASN A 94 -31.24 9.37 15.68
N LEU A 95 -31.56 8.62 16.74
CA LEU A 95 -31.13 7.23 16.91
C LEU A 95 -31.58 6.32 15.77
N SER A 96 -32.81 6.47 15.26
CA SER A 96 -33.30 5.66 14.13
C SER A 96 -32.41 5.83 12.91
N ARG A 97 -32.06 7.08 12.58
CA ARG A 97 -31.19 7.37 11.45
C ARG A 97 -29.76 6.87 11.69
N GLU A 98 -29.25 6.95 12.92
CA GLU A 98 -27.93 6.39 13.24
C GLU A 98 -27.91 4.85 13.07
N MET A 99 -28.97 4.16 13.50
CA MET A 99 -29.11 2.71 13.30
C MET A 99 -29.13 2.31 11.82
N GLU A 100 -29.81 3.09 10.97
CA GLU A 100 -29.79 2.87 9.50
C GLU A 100 -28.38 2.99 8.92
N VAL A 101 -27.59 3.96 9.40
CA VAL A 101 -26.19 4.11 8.96
C VAL A 101 -25.35 2.92 9.40
N LEU A 102 -25.49 2.47 10.66
CA LEU A 102 -24.76 1.30 11.17
C LEU A 102 -25.07 0.05 10.34
N GLU A 103 -26.34 -0.19 10.03
CA GLU A 103 -26.75 -1.35 9.23
C GLU A 103 -26.25 -1.23 7.78
N HIS A 104 -26.29 -0.04 7.18
CA HIS A 104 -25.76 0.18 5.84
C HIS A 104 -24.28 -0.18 5.72
N TYR A 105 -23.44 0.32 6.64
CA TYR A 105 -22.00 0.01 6.62
C TYR A 105 -21.74 -1.46 6.96
N ARG A 106 -22.52 -2.06 7.88
CA ARG A 106 -22.43 -3.49 8.18
C ARG A 106 -22.79 -4.36 6.99
N GLY A 107 -23.82 -3.99 6.24
CA GLY A 107 -24.24 -4.72 5.03
C GLY A 107 -23.18 -4.72 3.94
N GLN A 108 -22.41 -3.63 3.81
CA GLN A 108 -21.38 -3.50 2.77
C GLN A 108 -20.00 -4.04 3.18
N LEU A 109 -19.62 -3.89 4.46
CA LEU A 109 -18.27 -4.19 4.95
C LEU A 109 -18.24 -5.31 6.00
N GLY A 110 -19.39 -5.93 6.29
CA GLY A 110 -19.52 -6.91 7.36
C GLY A 110 -19.31 -6.32 8.75
N ARG A 111 -18.79 -7.14 9.67
CA ARG A 111 -18.56 -6.75 11.07
C ARG A 111 -17.66 -5.49 11.24
N PRO A 112 -16.56 -5.32 10.49
CA PRO A 112 -15.75 -4.08 10.56
C PRO A 112 -16.53 -2.81 10.18
N GLY A 113 -17.56 -2.93 9.33
CA GLY A 113 -18.37 -1.80 8.89
C GLY A 113 -19.05 -1.06 10.04
N THR A 114 -19.51 -1.77 11.06
CA THR A 114 -20.13 -1.16 12.24
C THR A 114 -19.14 -0.25 12.98
N ALA A 115 -17.89 -0.67 13.16
CA ALA A 115 -16.88 0.15 13.83
C ALA A 115 -16.56 1.41 13.01
N LEU A 116 -16.41 1.27 11.69
CA LEU A 116 -16.21 2.41 10.81
C LEU A 116 -17.36 3.42 10.89
N ALA A 117 -18.61 2.94 10.84
CA ALA A 117 -19.78 3.81 10.95
C ALA A 117 -19.86 4.52 12.31
N MET A 118 -19.53 3.83 13.41
CA MET A 118 -19.45 4.46 14.74
C MET A 118 -18.45 5.61 14.75
N THR A 119 -17.24 5.40 14.24
CA THR A 119 -16.22 6.47 14.13
C THR A 119 -16.72 7.65 13.28
N LEU A 120 -17.36 7.38 12.14
CA LEU A 120 -17.90 8.44 11.28
C LEU A 120 -19.05 9.24 11.94
N LEU A 121 -19.90 8.57 12.73
CA LEU A 121 -20.96 9.23 13.49
C LEU A 121 -20.37 10.11 14.60
N GLU A 122 -19.36 9.62 15.32
CA GLU A 122 -18.62 10.37 16.34
C GLU A 122 -17.97 11.64 15.78
N LEU A 123 -17.28 11.53 14.63
CA LEU A 123 -16.68 12.68 13.94
C LEU A 123 -17.71 13.76 13.60
N CYS A 124 -18.93 13.36 13.24
CA CYS A 124 -19.95 14.31 12.76
C CYS A 124 -20.71 15.03 13.89
N ARG A 125 -20.91 14.40 15.04
CA ARG A 125 -21.68 14.98 16.16
C ARG A 125 -20.83 15.55 17.29
N GLY A 126 -19.51 15.31 17.25
CA GLY A 126 -18.59 15.59 18.35
C GLY A 126 -18.62 14.50 19.41
N ARG A 127 -17.59 14.45 20.27
CA ARG A 127 -17.64 13.62 21.48
C ARG A 127 -18.67 14.21 22.44
N ILE A 128 -19.59 13.37 22.91
CA ILE A 128 -20.55 13.68 23.97
C ILE A 128 -19.80 13.70 25.31
#